data_AF-A0A6P0DXQ9-F1
#
_entry.id   AF-A0A6P0DXQ9-F1
#
_cell.length_a   1.000
_cell.length_b   1.000
_cell.length_c   1.000
_cell.angle_alpha   90.00
_cell.angle_beta   90.00
_cell.angle_gamma   90.00
#
_symmetry.space_group_name_H-M   'P 1'
#
loop_
_entity.id
_entity.type
_entity.pdbx_description
1 polymer ?
#
loop_
_entity_poly.entity_id
_entity_poly.type
_entity_poly.pdbx_seq_one_letter_code
_entity_poly.pdbx_strand_id
1 'polypeptide(L)' 'MTISGAGIRRRRLLRSMKQEHLAELLGVNQATVSRWERDQLALSGEQAAKLERIFASPQYAAVDTALKRLVEDSV' A
#
# COMPACT_ATOMS: atom_id res chain seq x y z
N MET A 1 -10.77 12.90 5.26
CA MET A 1 -11.31 12.74 3.89
C MET A 1 -11.43 11.23 3.66
N THR A 2 -12.61 10.66 3.43
CA THR A 2 -12.73 9.20 3.26
C THR A 2 -12.10 8.78 1.94
N ILE A 3 -11.07 7.93 1.99
CA ILE A 3 -10.46 7.35 0.79
C ILE A 3 -11.35 6.22 0.28
N SER A 4 -11.68 6.21 -1.01
CA SER A 4 -12.36 5.08 -1.66
C SER A 4 -11.39 3.93 -1.93
N GLY A 5 -11.91 2.72 -2.13
CA GLY A 5 -11.15 1.54 -2.53
C GLY A 5 -10.33 1.76 -3.80
N ALA A 6 -10.95 2.36 -4.82
CA ALA A 6 -10.24 2.78 -6.03
C ALA A 6 -9.11 3.79 -5.75
N GLY A 7 -9.31 4.69 -4.77
CA GLY A 7 -8.30 5.63 -4.31
C GLY A 7 -7.11 4.94 -3.63
N ILE A 8 -7.36 3.92 -2.79
CA ILE A 8 -6.31 3.08 -2.19
C ILE A 8 -5.48 2.44 -3.31
N ARG A 9 -6.15 1.76 -4.25
CA ARG A 9 -5.50 1.06 -5.36
C ARG A 9 -4.63 1.99 -6.20
N ARG A 10 -5.17 3.16 -6.57
CA ARG A 10 -4.44 4.15 -7.37
C ARG A 10 -3.19 4.62 -6.66
N ARG A 11 -3.28 5.00 -5.38
CA ARG A 11 -2.13 5.50 -4.61
C ARG A 11 -1.06 4.42 -4.40
N ARG A 12 -1.47 3.17 -4.22
CA ARG A 12 -0.57 2.02 -4.12
C ARG A 12 0.19 1.80 -5.43
N LEU A 13 -0.52 1.76 -6.57
CA LEU A 13 0.11 1.52 -7.87
C LEU A 13 1.04 2.64 -8.31
N LEU A 14 0.74 3.90 -7.97
CA LEU A 14 1.66 5.04 -8.19
C LEU A 14 2.99 4.91 -7.44
N ARG A 15 3.07 4.03 -6.43
CA ARG A 15 4.27 3.73 -5.65
C ARG A 15 4.84 2.35 -5.99
N SER A 16 4.37 1.70 -7.06
CA SER A 16 4.73 0.34 -7.45
C SER A 16 4.54 -0.72 -6.35
N MET A 17 3.76 -0.41 -5.31
CA MET A 17 3.60 -1.25 -4.14
C MET A 17 2.64 -2.40 -4.43
N LYS A 18 2.94 -3.63 -4.00
CA LYS A 18 2.00 -4.75 -4.08
C LYS A 18 0.96 -4.73 -2.95
N GLN A 19 -0.17 -5.43 -3.12
CA GLN A 19 -1.18 -5.53 -2.05
C GLN A 19 -0.63 -6.21 -0.80
N GLU A 20 0.23 -7.23 -0.96
CA GLU A 20 0.93 -7.91 0.14
C GLU A 20 1.79 -6.94 0.95
N HIS A 21 2.60 -6.11 0.27
CA HIS A 21 3.45 -5.14 0.95
C HIS A 21 2.65 -4.09 1.73
N LEU A 22 1.56 -3.57 1.14
CA LEU A 22 0.67 -2.66 1.86
C LEU A 22 0.04 -3.33 3.10
N ALA A 23 -0.28 -4.61 3.00
CA ALA A 23 -0.86 -5.39 4.09
C ALA A 23 0.14 -5.55 5.25
N GLU A 24 1.40 -5.87 4.94
CA GLU A 24 2.50 -5.95 5.93
C GLU A 24 2.68 -4.63 6.67
N LEU A 25 2.76 -3.50 5.96
CA LEU A 25 2.89 -2.18 6.57
C LEU A 25 1.72 -1.85 7.51
N LEU A 26 0.52 -2.30 7.15
CA LEU A 26 -0.69 -2.08 7.93
C LEU A 26 -0.88 -3.10 9.05
N GLY A 27 -0.18 -4.25 9.03
CA GLY A 27 -0.36 -5.35 9.97
C GLY A 27 -1.65 -6.12 9.74
N VAL A 28 -2.09 -6.23 8.48
CA VAL A 28 -3.28 -6.97 8.05
C VAL A 28 -2.91 -8.01 7.00
N ASN A 29 -3.85 -8.87 6.61
CA ASN A 29 -3.62 -9.81 5.50
C ASN A 29 -3.88 -9.15 4.12
N GLN A 30 -3.31 -9.72 3.07
CA GLN A 30 -3.47 -9.22 1.69
C GLN A 30 -4.93 -9.25 1.22
N ALA A 31 -5.75 -10.21 1.68
CA ALA A 31 -7.17 -10.29 1.36
C ALA A 31 -7.98 -9.10 1.89
N THR A 32 -7.60 -8.55 3.05
CA THR A 32 -8.17 -7.34 3.66
C THR A 32 -7.93 -6.14 2.76
N VAL A 33 -6.68 -5.97 2.28
CA VAL A 33 -6.35 -4.91 1.31
C VAL A 33 -7.12 -5.09 0.00
N SER A 34 -7.22 -6.31 -0.51
CA SER A 34 -8.02 -6.61 -1.71
C SER A 34 -9.49 -6.23 -1.52
N ARG A 35 -10.09 -6.48 -0.35
CA ARG A 35 -11.48 -6.11 -0.04
C ARG A 35 -11.63 -4.60 0.09
N TRP A 36 -10.68 -3.91 0.71
CA TRP A 36 -10.67 -2.44 0.75
C TRP A 36 -10.61 -1.83 -0.66
N GLU A 37 -9.71 -2.31 -1.53
CA GLU A 37 -9.56 -1.79 -2.90
C GLU A 37 -10.82 -1.97 -3.77
N ARG A 38 -11.71 -2.89 -3.39
CA ARG A 38 -12.97 -3.19 -4.07
C ARG A 38 -14.19 -2.65 -3.33
N ASP A 39 -13.97 -1.79 -2.32
CA ASP A 39 -15.00 -1.20 -1.47
C ASP A 39 -15.91 -2.25 -0.78
N GLN A 40 -15.40 -3.46 -0.56
CA GLN A 40 -16.12 -4.57 0.08
C GLN A 40 -15.89 -4.65 1.60
N LEU A 41 -15.01 -3.83 2.13
CA LEU A 41 -14.72 -3.73 3.55
C LEU A 41 -14.44 -2.27 3.88
N ALA A 42 -15.04 -1.77 4.96
CA ALA A 42 -14.74 -0.44 5.45
C ALA A 42 -13.40 -0.43 6.21
N LEU A 43 -12.67 0.68 6.10
CA LEU A 43 -11.53 0.97 6.97
C LEU A 43 -12.05 1.43 8.33
N SER A 44 -11.44 0.95 9.42
CA SER A 44 -11.58 1.62 10.71
C SER A 44 -10.90 2.99 10.67
N GLY A 45 -11.24 3.88 11.61
CA GLY A 45 -10.60 5.20 11.71
C GLY A 45 -9.08 5.10 11.91
N GLU A 46 -8.63 4.12 12.69
CA GLU A 46 -7.20 3.85 12.91
C GLU A 46 -6.50 3.38 11.62
N GLN A 47 -7.13 2.47 10.88
CA GLN A 47 -6.59 1.96 9.62
C GLN A 47 -6.50 3.06 8.57
N ALA A 48 -7.52 3.92 8.48
CA ALA A 48 -7.50 5.09 7.60
C ALA A 48 -6.33 6.03 7.95
N ALA A 49 -6.13 6.34 9.22
CA ALA A 49 -5.02 7.18 9.67
C ALA A 49 -3.65 6.57 9.37
N LYS A 50 -3.48 5.25 9.57
CA LYS A 50 -2.21 4.56 9.25
C LYS A 50 -1.93 4.55 7.75
N LEU A 51 -2.96 4.32 6.94
CA LEU A 51 -2.88 4.32 5.48
C LEU A 51 -2.56 5.72 4.93
N GLU A 52 -3.12 6.78 5.51
CA GLU A 52 -2.76 8.16 5.20
C GLU A 52 -1.28 8.45 5.49
N ARG A 53 -0.74 8.02 6.64
CA ARG A 53 0.69 8.19 6.97
C ARG A 53 1.61 7.47 5.99
N ILE A 54 1.27 6.23 5.62
CA ILE A 54 2.04 5.45 4.62
C ILE A 54 2.08 6.19 3.28
N PHE A 55 0.95 6.69 2.82
CA PHE A 55 0.88 7.40 1.54
C PHE A 55 1.49 8.81 1.59
N ALA A 56 1.51 9.48 2.74
CA ALA A 56 2.16 10.78 2.89
C ALA A 56 3.70 10.65 2.91
N SER A 57 4.25 9.48 3.24
CA SER A 57 5.69 9.31 3.38
C SER A 57 6.42 9.11 2.04
N PRO A 58 7.46 9.91 1.73
CA PRO A 58 8.27 9.79 0.51
C PRO A 58 9.06 8.48 0.40
N GLN A 59 9.40 7.87 1.54
CA GLN A 59 10.30 6.71 1.58
C GLN A 59 9.71 5.47 0.87
N TYR A 60 8.38 5.30 0.88
CA TYR A 60 7.73 4.13 0.28
C TYR A 60 7.54 4.23 -1.24
N ALA A 61 7.92 5.34 -1.88
CA ALA A 61 7.97 5.43 -3.34
C ALA A 61 9.25 4.81 -3.92
N ALA A 62 10.32 4.73 -3.13
CA ALA A 62 11.66 4.38 -3.61
C ALA A 62 12.15 2.98 -3.19
N VAL A 63 11.57 2.39 -2.14
CA VAL A 63 12.09 1.15 -1.52
C VAL A 63 12.05 -0.05 -2.49
N ASP A 64 10.99 -0.22 -3.29
CA ASP A 64 10.96 -1.29 -4.30
C ASP A 64 11.86 -1.03 -5.50
N THR A 65 12.18 0.23 -5.80
CA THR A 65 13.14 0.56 -6.87
C THR A 65 14.55 0.17 -6.45
N ALA A 66 14.91 0.40 -5.19
CA ALA A 66 16.21 0.00 -4.65
C ALA A 66 16.34 -1.52 -4.53
N LEU A 67 15.28 -2.21 -4.06
CA LEU A 67 15.28 -3.68 -3.99
C LEU A 67 15.37 -4.32 -5.38
N LYS A 68 14.64 -3.77 -6.36
CA LYS A 68 14.68 -4.26 -7.75
C LYS A 68 16.08 -4.12 -8.37
N ARG A 69 16.77 -3.00 -8.12
CA ARG A 69 18.17 -2.79 -8.56
C ARG A 69 19.14 -3.79 -7.94
N LEU A 70 19.02 -4.05 -6.64
CA LEU A 70 19.86 -5.03 -5.94
C LEU A 70 19.71 -6.45 -6.50
N VAL A 71 18.50 -6.83 -6.93
CA VAL A 71 18.23 -8.14 -7.53
C VAL A 71 18.75 -8.20 -8.97
N GLU A 72 18.65 -7.11 -9.73
CA GLU A 72 19.17 -7.01 -11.10
C GLU A 72 20.71 -6.99 -11.16
N ASP A 73 21.38 -6.40 -10.15
CA ASP A 73 22.86 -6.31 -10.07
C ASP A 73 23.54 -7.60 -9.54
N SER A 74 22.75 -8.63 -9.18
CA SER A 74 23.25 -9.89 -8.60
C SER A 74 23.44 -11.03 -9.63
N VAL A 75 23.56 -10.71 -10.92
CA VAL A 75 23.71 -11.70 -12.02
C VAL A 75 25.02 -11.48 -12.78
#